data_AF-A0A7C1V926-F1
#
_entry.id   AF-A0A7C1V926-F1
#
_cell.length_a   1.000
_cell.length_b   1.000
_cell.length_c   1.000
_cell.angle_alpha   90.00
_cell.angle_beta   90.00
_cell.angle_gamma   90.00
#
_symmetry.space_group_name_H-M   'P 1'
#
loop_
_entity.id
_entity.type
_entity.pdbx_description
1 polymer ?
#
loop_
_entity_poly.entity_id
_entity_poly.type
_entity_poly.pdbx_seq_one_letter_code
_entity_poly.pdbx_strand_id
1 'polypeptide(L)'
;MSSVFEILTEAGHYEVLPLDDRNIELFGSSRLQPGSVHAKRHYVYYPPISHIPSDASPDFGRRTWIIDVNIQRTNDTDDGVLLALGTMNGGLSFYIKNSHLVFDFNMFMDHQVVRSDITVPTGESTVRAHFIRQGKKGTLTLSINGKECGSIPIPYLLSILSSTGMDIGKDRLSPVTDDYEGPFEFSGKIHRVVVDLPTYTGPSRKKRRAEKRVDNEIRFRAEMSKQ
;
A
#
# COMPACT_ATOMS: atom_id res chain seq x y z
N MET A 1 10.00 -43.92 -7.61
CA MET A 1 8.61 -43.64 -8.04
C MET A 1 7.54 -44.39 -7.24
N SER A 2 7.87 -45.39 -6.39
CA SER A 2 6.88 -46.19 -5.64
C SER A 2 6.26 -45.49 -4.41
N SER A 3 6.99 -44.57 -3.77
CA SER A 3 6.61 -44.04 -2.44
C SER A 3 5.47 -43.03 -2.42
N VAL A 4 5.25 -42.26 -3.50
CA VAL A 4 4.22 -41.19 -3.51
C VAL A 4 2.82 -41.77 -3.73
N PHE A 5 2.71 -42.83 -4.53
CA PHE A 5 1.43 -43.47 -4.86
C PHE A 5 0.85 -44.25 -3.67
N GLU A 6 1.70 -44.91 -2.89
CA GLU A 6 1.30 -45.54 -1.62
C GLU A 6 0.79 -44.52 -0.61
N ILE A 7 1.49 -43.38 -0.44
CA ILE A 7 1.06 -42.32 0.49
C ILE A 7 -0.31 -41.75 0.10
N LEU A 8 -0.58 -41.52 -1.18
CA LEU A 8 -1.88 -40.99 -1.64
C LEU A 8 -3.03 -41.99 -1.50
N THR A 9 -2.73 -43.29 -1.62
CA THR A 9 -3.71 -44.37 -1.45
C THR A 9 -4.07 -44.56 0.02
N GLU A 10 -3.06 -44.57 0.91
CA GLU A 10 -3.24 -44.59 2.37
C GLU A 10 -3.93 -43.30 2.87
N ALA A 11 -3.54 -42.13 2.38
CA ALA A 11 -4.21 -40.85 2.65
C ALA A 11 -5.70 -40.88 2.27
N GLY A 12 -6.05 -41.47 1.14
CA GLY A 12 -7.45 -41.65 0.74
C GLY A 12 -8.23 -42.58 1.68
N HIS A 13 -7.59 -43.63 2.19
CA HIS A 13 -8.20 -44.56 3.16
C HIS A 13 -8.47 -43.91 4.52
N TYR A 14 -7.63 -42.97 4.96
CA TYR A 14 -7.82 -42.23 6.20
C TYR A 14 -8.47 -40.85 6.00
N GLU A 15 -8.98 -40.56 4.80
CA GLU A 15 -9.56 -39.25 4.40
C GLU A 15 -8.60 -38.05 4.60
N VAL A 16 -7.30 -38.29 4.71
CA VAL A 16 -6.26 -37.27 4.87
C VAL A 16 -5.62 -36.98 3.52
N LEU A 17 -6.41 -36.49 2.57
CA LEU A 17 -5.91 -36.04 1.26
C LEU A 17 -4.66 -35.14 1.44
N PRO A 18 -3.69 -35.18 0.49
CA PRO A 18 -2.46 -34.42 0.63
C PRO A 18 -2.77 -32.94 0.86
N LEU A 19 -2.32 -32.44 2.00
CA LEU A 19 -2.39 -31.02 2.33
C LEU A 19 -1.53 -30.25 1.33
N ASP A 20 -2.04 -29.13 0.83
CA ASP A 20 -1.26 -28.20 0.03
C ASP A 20 -0.12 -27.64 0.90
N ASP A 21 1.11 -28.10 0.65
CA ASP A 21 2.30 -27.79 1.44
C ASP A 21 2.95 -26.45 1.05
N ARG A 22 2.35 -25.75 0.09
CA ARG A 22 2.76 -24.41 -0.30
C ARG A 22 2.51 -23.44 0.85
N ASN A 23 3.57 -22.90 1.44
CA ASN A 23 3.48 -21.96 2.55
C ASN A 23 3.22 -20.52 2.05
N ILE A 24 4.27 -19.70 1.97
CA ILE A 24 4.19 -18.28 1.58
C ILE A 24 3.72 -18.11 0.13
N GLU A 25 3.91 -19.13 -0.70
CA GLU A 25 3.55 -19.12 -2.13
C GLU A 25 2.04 -18.98 -2.36
N LEU A 26 1.21 -19.48 -1.45
CA LEU A 26 -0.25 -19.32 -1.51
C LEU A 26 -0.66 -17.84 -1.45
N PHE A 27 0.06 -17.02 -0.69
CA PHE A 27 -0.24 -15.59 -0.54
C PHE A 27 0.14 -14.73 -1.77
N GLY A 28 0.86 -15.30 -2.74
CA GLY A 28 1.35 -14.57 -3.93
C GLY A 28 0.74 -15.00 -5.26
N SER A 29 0.32 -16.27 -5.39
CA SER A 29 0.12 -16.91 -6.69
C SER A 29 -1.19 -16.58 -7.41
N SER A 30 -2.23 -16.18 -6.67
CA SER A 30 -3.58 -15.93 -7.20
C SER A 30 -3.87 -14.46 -7.54
N ARG A 31 -3.14 -13.51 -6.94
CA ARG A 31 -3.54 -12.09 -6.97
C ARG A 31 -3.41 -11.42 -8.34
N LEU A 32 -2.47 -11.84 -9.19
CA LEU A 32 -2.20 -11.18 -10.48
C LEU A 32 -2.74 -11.95 -11.70
N GLN A 33 -3.61 -12.93 -11.49
CA GLN A 33 -4.19 -13.69 -12.59
C GLN A 33 -5.09 -12.79 -13.46
N PRO A 34 -5.13 -13.01 -14.79
CA PRO A 34 -6.11 -12.34 -15.64
C PRO A 34 -7.54 -12.52 -15.08
N GLY A 35 -8.30 -11.43 -14.99
CA GLY A 35 -9.64 -11.42 -14.38
C GLY A 35 -9.68 -11.14 -12.87
N SER A 36 -8.53 -11.15 -12.18
CA SER A 36 -8.42 -10.67 -10.80
C SER A 36 -8.65 -9.16 -10.71
N VAL A 37 -9.20 -8.71 -9.58
CA VAL A 37 -9.34 -7.28 -9.22
C VAL A 37 -8.00 -6.54 -9.24
N HIS A 38 -6.87 -7.24 -9.05
CA HIS A 38 -5.54 -6.62 -9.05
C HIS A 38 -4.84 -6.64 -10.42
N ALA A 39 -5.44 -7.25 -11.45
CA ALA A 39 -4.79 -7.44 -12.75
C ALA A 39 -4.34 -6.11 -13.37
N LYS A 40 -5.16 -5.06 -13.24
CA LYS A 40 -4.89 -3.72 -13.80
C LYS A 40 -4.11 -2.81 -12.85
N ARG A 41 -3.99 -3.15 -11.56
CA ARG A 41 -3.33 -2.33 -10.52
C ARG A 41 -3.87 -0.89 -10.44
N HIS A 42 -5.12 -0.72 -10.84
CA HIS A 42 -5.85 0.53 -10.87
C HIS A 42 -7.20 0.25 -10.25
N TYR A 43 -7.51 0.95 -9.16
CA TYR A 43 -8.70 0.73 -8.36
C TYR A 43 -9.48 2.03 -8.31
N VAL A 44 -10.78 1.94 -8.58
CA VAL A 44 -11.69 3.09 -8.53
C VAL A 44 -12.84 2.73 -7.62
N TYR A 45 -13.04 3.53 -6.59
CA TYR A 45 -14.11 3.36 -5.61
C TYR A 45 -15.04 4.56 -5.64
N TYR A 46 -16.34 4.30 -5.49
CA TYR A 46 -17.39 5.31 -5.43
C TYR A 46 -18.14 5.16 -4.10
N PRO A 47 -17.76 5.92 -3.05
CA PRO A 47 -18.41 5.86 -1.75
C PRO A 47 -19.86 6.38 -1.78
N PRO A 48 -20.72 5.94 -0.83
CA PRO A 48 -20.41 5.07 0.30
C PRO A 48 -20.20 3.60 -0.10
N ILE A 49 -19.24 2.94 0.52
CA ILE A 49 -18.95 1.52 0.31
C ILE A 49 -18.73 0.82 1.66
N SER A 50 -19.07 -0.47 1.70
CA SER A 50 -18.77 -1.35 2.84
C SER A 50 -17.27 -1.60 2.95
N HIS A 51 -16.85 -2.11 4.11
CA HIS A 51 -15.48 -2.52 4.36
C HIS A 51 -14.95 -3.44 3.25
N ILE A 52 -13.74 -3.15 2.75
CA ILE A 52 -13.09 -3.90 1.68
C ILE A 52 -12.09 -4.85 2.33
N PRO A 53 -12.29 -6.18 2.24
CA PRO A 53 -11.37 -7.14 2.85
C PRO A 53 -9.97 -7.02 2.23
N SER A 54 -8.94 -7.42 2.99
CA SER A 54 -7.53 -7.32 2.59
C SER A 54 -7.24 -7.89 1.20
N ASP A 55 -7.89 -8.99 0.83
CA ASP A 55 -7.71 -9.66 -0.45
C ASP A 55 -8.32 -8.93 -1.64
N ALA A 56 -9.26 -8.01 -1.43
CA ALA A 56 -9.80 -7.16 -2.49
C ALA A 56 -9.16 -5.76 -2.50
N SER A 57 -8.40 -5.41 -1.46
CA SER A 57 -7.76 -4.11 -1.29
C SER A 57 -6.45 -3.97 -2.08
N PRO A 58 -6.01 -2.73 -2.39
CA PRO A 58 -4.73 -2.50 -3.07
C PRO A 58 -3.53 -2.95 -2.21
N ASP A 59 -2.50 -3.53 -2.83
CA ASP A 59 -1.24 -3.89 -2.15
C ASP A 59 -0.29 -2.69 -2.04
N PHE A 60 -0.38 -1.97 -0.92
CA PHE A 60 0.45 -0.81 -0.59
C PHE A 60 1.86 -1.17 -0.09
N GLY A 61 2.12 -2.40 0.36
CA GLY A 61 3.35 -2.75 1.08
C GLY A 61 4.58 -2.93 0.18
N ARG A 62 4.38 -3.29 -1.09
CA ARG A 62 5.46 -3.71 -1.99
C ARG A 62 5.76 -2.75 -3.13
N ARG A 63 5.07 -1.61 -3.21
CA ARG A 63 4.99 -0.80 -4.44
C ARG A 63 5.06 0.70 -4.16
N THR A 64 5.34 1.44 -5.22
CA THR A 64 4.97 2.87 -5.33
C THR A 64 3.45 2.91 -5.50
N TRP A 65 2.80 3.90 -4.89
CA TRP A 65 1.36 4.06 -4.99
C TRP A 65 0.94 5.51 -4.96
N ILE A 66 -0.19 5.78 -5.60
CA ILE A 66 -0.84 7.09 -5.64
C ILE A 66 -2.27 6.87 -5.18
N ILE A 67 -2.73 7.68 -4.23
CA ILE A 67 -4.11 7.74 -3.77
C ILE A 67 -4.63 9.13 -4.13
N ASP A 68 -5.65 9.18 -4.97
CA ASP A 68 -6.39 10.39 -5.32
C ASP A 68 -7.81 10.32 -4.76
N VAL A 69 -8.22 11.34 -4.03
CA VAL A 69 -9.56 11.45 -3.46
C VAL A 69 -10.19 12.73 -3.99
N ASN A 70 -11.31 12.59 -4.71
CA ASN A 70 -12.14 13.71 -5.11
C ASN A 70 -13.20 13.93 -4.04
N ILE A 71 -13.13 15.09 -3.40
CA ILE A 71 -14.01 15.47 -2.29
C ILE A 71 -14.75 16.76 -2.61
N GLN A 72 -15.87 16.94 -1.93
CA GLN A 72 -16.62 18.19 -1.82
C GLN A 72 -16.79 18.51 -0.34
N ARG A 73 -16.26 19.65 0.10
CA ARG A 73 -16.46 20.20 1.44
C ARG A 73 -17.42 21.38 1.36
N THR A 74 -18.45 21.41 2.16
CA THR A 74 -19.33 22.59 2.29
C THR A 74 -18.76 23.55 3.33
N ASN A 75 -18.09 23.03 4.36
CA ASN A 75 -17.58 23.79 5.49
C ASN A 75 -16.08 23.50 5.73
N ASP A 76 -15.39 24.43 6.37
CA ASP A 76 -14.00 24.26 6.82
C ASP A 76 -13.87 23.28 8.00
N THR A 77 -14.98 22.94 8.65
CA THR A 77 -15.10 21.88 9.65
C THR A 77 -15.41 20.52 9.03
N ASP A 78 -15.48 20.41 7.69
CA ASP A 78 -15.72 19.12 7.05
C ASP A 78 -14.47 18.24 7.10
N ASP A 79 -14.31 17.59 8.24
CA ASP A 79 -13.20 16.74 8.60
C ASP A 79 -13.61 15.27 8.59
N GLY A 80 -12.63 14.38 8.68
CA GLY A 80 -12.82 12.94 8.79
C GLY A 80 -11.93 12.13 7.86
N VAL A 81 -12.08 10.81 7.95
CA VAL A 81 -11.24 9.84 7.25
C VAL A 81 -11.61 9.74 5.77
N LEU A 82 -10.61 9.84 4.90
CA LEU A 82 -10.79 9.62 3.46
C LEU A 82 -10.53 8.16 3.11
N LEU A 83 -9.44 7.58 3.62
CA LEU A 83 -9.07 6.18 3.44
C LEU A 83 -8.29 5.69 4.66
N ALA A 84 -8.67 4.54 5.20
CA ALA A 84 -7.94 3.86 6.26
C ALA A 84 -7.68 2.40 5.86
N LEU A 85 -6.49 1.90 6.16
CA LEU A 85 -6.15 0.49 5.99
C LEU A 85 -5.27 0.08 7.16
N GLY A 86 -5.70 -0.90 7.95
CA GLY A 86 -4.92 -1.29 9.12
C GLY A 86 -5.70 -1.43 10.40
N THR A 87 -4.91 -1.42 11.47
CA THR A 87 -5.35 -1.25 12.86
C THR A 87 -4.30 -0.40 13.59
N MET A 88 -4.50 -0.12 14.87
CA MET A 88 -3.48 0.50 15.74
C MET A 88 -2.11 -0.22 15.74
N ASN A 89 -2.06 -1.52 15.40
CA ASN A 89 -0.79 -2.25 15.29
C ASN A 89 0.04 -1.89 14.05
N GLY A 90 -0.57 -1.28 13.04
CA GLY A 90 0.09 -0.95 11.78
C GLY A 90 -0.88 -0.76 10.63
N GLY A 91 -0.48 0.09 9.70
CA GLY A 91 -1.30 0.47 8.56
C GLY A 91 -1.04 1.89 8.08
N LEU A 92 -2.04 2.46 7.45
CA LEU A 92 -2.07 3.85 7.03
C LEU A 92 -3.45 4.45 7.25
N SER A 93 -3.48 5.74 7.55
CA SER A 93 -4.70 6.53 7.60
C SER A 93 -4.49 7.85 6.86
N PHE A 94 -5.42 8.16 5.96
CA PHE A 94 -5.45 9.38 5.18
C PHE A 94 -6.75 10.12 5.47
N TYR A 95 -6.66 11.31 6.05
CA TYR A 95 -7.80 12.00 6.63
C TYR A 95 -7.64 13.52 6.58
N ILE A 96 -8.72 14.23 6.87
CA ILE A 96 -8.72 15.68 7.06
C ILE A 96 -9.03 15.96 8.52
N LYS A 97 -8.23 16.82 9.18
CA LYS A 97 -8.48 17.26 10.55
C LYS A 97 -8.08 18.72 10.74
N ASN A 98 -8.96 19.49 11.36
CA ASN A 98 -8.87 20.94 11.51
C ASN A 98 -8.59 21.61 10.16
N SER A 99 -9.28 21.20 9.08
CA SER A 99 -9.03 21.67 7.71
C SER A 99 -7.68 21.35 7.09
N HIS A 100 -6.80 20.58 7.74
CA HIS A 100 -5.54 20.14 7.14
C HIS A 100 -5.64 18.69 6.65
N LEU A 101 -4.98 18.42 5.54
CA LEU A 101 -4.80 17.07 5.03
C LEU A 101 -3.70 16.39 5.83
N VAL A 102 -3.99 15.21 6.36
CA VAL A 102 -3.07 14.45 7.21
C VAL A 102 -2.96 13.03 6.71
N PHE A 103 -1.74 12.51 6.74
CA PHE A 103 -1.46 11.12 6.48
C PHE A 103 -0.58 10.57 7.59
N ASP A 104 -1.07 9.53 8.26
CA ASP A 104 -0.31 8.77 9.26
C ASP A 104 0.03 7.41 8.69
N PHE A 105 1.32 7.10 8.64
CA PHE A 105 1.83 5.79 8.30
C PHE A 105 2.41 5.13 9.56
N ASN A 106 1.71 4.13 10.09
CA ASN A 106 2.07 3.44 11.33
C ASN A 106 2.70 2.08 11.02
N MET A 107 3.87 1.84 11.61
CA MET A 107 4.51 0.53 11.62
C MET A 107 4.79 0.09 13.06
N PHE A 108 3.96 -0.80 13.63
CA PHE A 108 4.15 -1.30 14.99
C PHE A 108 4.29 -0.18 16.03
N MET A 109 3.39 0.81 15.97
CA MET A 109 3.36 2.01 16.81
C MET A 109 4.49 3.02 16.54
N ASP A 110 5.28 2.84 15.48
CA ASP A 110 6.15 3.88 14.94
C ASP A 110 5.40 4.68 13.86
N HIS A 111 4.94 5.88 14.24
CA HIS A 111 4.11 6.74 13.40
C HIS A 111 4.96 7.72 12.59
N GLN A 112 4.73 7.74 11.28
CA GLN A 112 5.32 8.67 10.35
C GLN A 112 4.20 9.56 9.80
N VAL A 113 4.02 10.71 10.45
CA VAL A 113 2.89 11.62 10.19
C VAL A 113 3.34 12.80 9.33
N VAL A 114 2.57 13.08 8.28
CA VAL A 114 2.69 14.31 7.48
C VAL A 114 1.38 15.06 7.48
N ARG A 115 1.47 16.37 7.71
CA ARG A 115 0.35 17.31 7.68
C ARG A 115 0.61 18.35 6.60
N SER A 116 -0.44 18.75 5.89
CA SER A 116 -0.34 19.81 4.89
C SER A 116 0.00 21.17 5.52
N ASP A 117 0.84 21.96 4.85
CA ASP A 117 1.18 23.34 5.22
C ASP A 117 0.08 24.35 4.85
N ILE A 118 -0.80 23.97 3.93
CA ILE A 118 -2.01 24.69 3.54
C ILE A 118 -3.27 23.94 3.99
N THR A 119 -4.37 24.67 4.13
CA THR A 119 -5.69 24.11 4.40
C THR A 119 -6.33 23.55 3.14
N VAL A 120 -7.11 22.49 3.28
CA VAL A 120 -8.00 21.99 2.22
C VAL A 120 -9.12 23.02 2.02
N PRO A 121 -9.32 23.58 0.82
CA PRO A 121 -10.34 24.60 0.63
C PRO A 121 -11.75 23.98 0.71
N THR A 122 -12.74 24.82 0.99
CA THR A 122 -14.15 24.47 0.76
C THR A 122 -14.43 24.36 -0.75
N GLY A 123 -15.43 23.58 -1.11
CA GLY A 123 -15.78 23.27 -2.49
C GLY A 123 -15.17 21.96 -2.97
N GLU A 124 -15.09 21.80 -4.30
CA GLU A 124 -14.49 20.64 -4.92
C GLU A 124 -12.97 20.68 -4.76
N SER A 125 -12.37 19.55 -4.40
CA SER A 125 -10.93 19.41 -4.36
C SER A 125 -10.48 17.99 -4.66
N THR A 126 -9.30 17.89 -5.25
CA THR A 126 -8.57 16.64 -5.37
C THR A 126 -7.43 16.66 -4.37
N VAL A 127 -7.49 15.79 -3.38
CA VAL A 127 -6.40 15.58 -2.43
C VAL A 127 -5.68 14.28 -2.75
N ARG A 128 -4.35 14.31 -2.65
CA ARG A 128 -3.49 13.21 -3.08
C ARG A 128 -2.47 12.85 -2.02
N ALA A 129 -2.24 11.55 -1.87
CA ALA A 129 -1.05 11.00 -1.23
C ALA A 129 -0.25 10.19 -2.25
N HIS A 130 1.01 10.54 -2.46
CA HIS A 130 1.91 9.88 -3.41
C HIS A 130 3.12 9.33 -2.68
N PHE A 131 3.26 8.01 -2.69
CA PHE A 131 4.40 7.32 -2.09
C PHE A 131 5.33 6.76 -3.16
N ILE A 132 6.55 7.27 -3.20
CA ILE A 132 7.62 6.81 -4.09
C ILE A 132 8.51 5.84 -3.35
N ARG A 133 8.44 4.56 -3.72
CA ARG A 133 9.26 3.51 -3.10
C ARG A 133 10.71 3.54 -3.59
N GLN A 134 11.64 3.44 -2.65
CA GLN A 134 13.08 3.32 -2.86
C GLN A 134 13.64 2.14 -2.05
N GLY A 135 13.53 0.91 -2.59
CA GLY A 135 13.99 -0.30 -1.90
C GLY A 135 13.06 -0.71 -0.76
N LYS A 136 13.52 -0.59 0.50
CA LYS A 136 12.71 -0.82 1.70
C LYS A 136 12.21 0.47 2.36
N LYS A 137 12.55 1.63 1.81
CA LYS A 137 12.14 2.95 2.28
C LYS A 137 11.40 3.68 1.16
N GLY A 138 10.99 4.91 1.39
CA GLY A 138 10.48 5.78 0.33
C GLY A 138 10.19 7.19 0.82
N THR A 139 9.50 7.95 -0.01
CA THR A 139 9.06 9.31 0.31
C THR A 139 7.57 9.39 0.08
N LEU A 140 6.85 9.90 1.08
CA LEU A 140 5.43 10.22 0.99
C LEU A 140 5.27 11.72 0.79
N THR A 141 4.48 12.12 -0.21
CA THR A 141 4.18 13.52 -0.50
C THR A 141 2.67 13.71 -0.60
N LEU A 142 2.18 14.77 0.04
CA LEU A 142 0.79 15.21 -0.02
C LEU A 142 0.63 16.35 -1.01
N SER A 143 -0.48 16.35 -1.76
CA SER A 143 -0.86 17.49 -2.58
C SER A 143 -2.36 17.76 -2.59
N ILE A 144 -2.71 19.03 -2.78
CA ILE A 144 -4.09 19.51 -2.88
C ILE A 144 -4.21 20.24 -4.22
N ASN A 145 -5.11 19.81 -5.09
CA ASN A 145 -5.31 20.33 -6.43
C ASN A 145 -4.00 20.43 -7.24
N GLY A 146 -3.13 19.43 -7.07
CA GLY A 146 -1.83 19.34 -7.74
C GLY A 146 -0.69 20.15 -7.08
N LYS A 147 -0.97 20.98 -6.07
CA LYS A 147 0.07 21.70 -5.32
C LYS A 147 0.56 20.84 -4.16
N GLU A 148 1.86 20.51 -4.16
CA GLU A 148 2.51 19.83 -3.04
C GLU A 148 2.42 20.69 -1.76
N CYS A 149 2.11 20.05 -0.65
CA CYS A 149 1.83 20.72 0.62
C CYS A 149 2.42 20.01 1.84
N GLY A 150 3.18 18.94 1.66
CA GLY A 150 3.84 18.24 2.75
C GLY A 150 4.58 17.02 2.23
N SER A 151 5.72 16.70 2.82
CA SER A 151 6.49 15.50 2.46
C SER A 151 7.32 14.99 3.63
N ILE A 152 7.41 13.66 3.75
CA ILE A 152 8.23 12.98 4.76
C ILE A 152 8.93 11.75 4.16
N PRO A 153 10.12 11.40 4.66
CA PRO A 153 10.73 10.10 4.39
C PRO A 153 10.04 9.01 5.20
N ILE A 154 9.76 7.86 4.59
CA ILE A 154 9.30 6.66 5.27
C ILE A 154 10.52 5.71 5.38
N PRO A 155 11.05 5.47 6.59
CA PRO A 155 12.36 4.84 6.78
C PRO A 155 12.37 3.34 6.47
N TYR A 156 11.23 2.68 6.60
CA TYR A 156 11.07 1.25 6.42
C TYR A 156 9.67 0.91 5.91
N LEU A 157 9.48 -0.22 5.24
CA LEU A 157 8.17 -0.75 4.84
C LEU A 157 8.14 -2.26 4.97
N LEU A 158 7.06 -2.74 5.56
CA LEU A 158 6.70 -4.15 5.58
C LEU A 158 6.14 -4.58 4.23
N SER A 159 6.34 -5.86 3.90
CA SER A 159 5.78 -6.45 2.67
C SER A 159 4.29 -6.74 2.76
N ILE A 160 3.71 -6.70 3.96
CA ILE A 160 2.29 -6.79 4.27
C ILE A 160 2.05 -5.68 5.30
N LEU A 161 1.22 -4.69 4.96
CA LEU A 161 0.93 -3.57 5.86
C LEU A 161 -0.20 -3.89 6.84
N SER A 162 -1.21 -4.64 6.39
CA SER A 162 -2.32 -5.10 7.22
C SER A 162 -2.95 -6.36 6.65
N SER A 163 -3.59 -7.15 7.51
CA SER A 163 -4.48 -8.26 7.18
C SER A 163 -5.96 -7.94 7.38
N THR A 164 -6.31 -6.72 7.82
CA THR A 164 -7.68 -6.37 8.16
C THR A 164 -8.49 -5.86 6.98
N GLY A 165 -7.85 -5.17 6.02
CA GLY A 165 -8.54 -4.57 4.88
C GLY A 165 -8.56 -3.05 4.93
N MET A 166 -9.47 -2.45 4.17
CA MET A 166 -9.52 -1.02 3.88
C MET A 166 -10.94 -0.49 4.01
N ASP A 167 -11.07 0.70 4.60
CA ASP A 167 -12.30 1.48 4.66
C ASP A 167 -12.11 2.84 3.97
N ILE A 168 -13.19 3.38 3.42
CA ILE A 168 -13.23 4.67 2.73
C ILE A 168 -14.33 5.52 3.35
N GLY A 169 -14.01 6.77 3.68
CA GLY A 169 -14.93 7.72 4.31
C GLY A 169 -15.06 7.59 5.83
N LYS A 170 -14.44 6.58 6.45
CA LYS A 170 -14.43 6.33 7.90
C LYS A 170 -13.37 5.27 8.25
N ASP A 171 -12.94 5.21 9.50
CA ASP A 171 -12.07 4.15 10.04
C ASP A 171 -12.86 3.27 11.02
N ARG A 172 -13.43 2.16 10.53
CA ARG A 172 -14.39 1.33 11.32
C ARG A 172 -13.71 0.43 12.36
N LEU A 173 -12.42 0.20 12.22
CA LEU A 173 -11.70 -0.76 13.04
C LEU A 173 -11.07 -0.05 14.26
N SER A 174 -9.97 -0.59 14.77
CA SER A 174 -9.12 0.14 15.71
C SER A 174 -8.32 1.16 14.90
N PRO A 175 -8.51 2.48 15.12
CA PRO A 175 -7.84 3.50 14.32
C PRO A 175 -6.33 3.31 14.28
N VAL A 176 -5.75 3.59 13.12
CA VAL A 176 -4.29 3.48 12.91
C VAL A 176 -3.53 4.55 13.71
N THR A 177 -4.20 5.65 14.06
CA THR A 177 -3.62 6.85 14.68
C THR A 177 -4.35 7.21 15.97
N ASP A 178 -3.64 7.85 16.90
CA ASP A 178 -4.22 8.41 18.13
C ASP A 178 -4.77 9.83 17.91
N ASP A 179 -4.62 10.39 16.70
CA ASP A 179 -5.05 11.76 16.40
C ASP A 179 -6.59 11.90 16.30
N TYR A 180 -7.36 10.83 16.24
CA TYR A 180 -8.83 10.91 16.30
C TYR A 180 -9.45 9.65 16.91
N GLU A 181 -10.69 9.77 17.35
CA GLU A 181 -11.50 8.62 17.77
C GLU A 181 -12.31 8.07 16.59
N GLY A 182 -12.22 6.75 16.36
CA GLY A 182 -12.98 6.08 15.32
C GLY A 182 -14.50 6.15 15.56
N PRO A 183 -15.34 6.24 14.52
CA PRO A 183 -14.99 6.02 13.12
C PRO A 183 -14.54 7.27 12.35
N PHE A 184 -14.53 8.44 13.00
CA PHE A 184 -14.18 9.75 12.42
C PHE A 184 -14.68 9.92 10.98
N GLU A 185 -15.99 9.77 10.80
CA GLU A 185 -16.61 9.78 9.47
C GLU A 185 -16.41 11.12 8.78
N PHE A 186 -16.04 11.09 7.50
CA PHE A 186 -15.92 12.31 6.72
C PHE A 186 -17.29 12.96 6.52
N SER A 187 -17.46 14.18 7.05
CA SER A 187 -18.76 14.89 6.99
C SER A 187 -19.04 15.54 5.64
N GLY A 188 -18.01 15.74 4.81
CA GLY A 188 -18.16 16.13 3.41
C GLY A 188 -18.59 14.97 2.52
N LYS A 189 -18.53 15.17 1.20
CA LYS A 189 -18.84 14.13 0.21
C LYS A 189 -17.57 13.65 -0.48
N ILE A 190 -17.36 12.33 -0.54
CA ILE A 190 -16.32 11.71 -1.37
C ILE A 190 -16.97 11.27 -2.68
N HIS A 191 -16.58 11.90 -3.79
CA HIS A 191 -17.09 11.56 -5.13
C HIS A 191 -16.43 10.31 -5.70
N ARG A 192 -15.11 10.20 -5.53
CA ARG A 192 -14.31 9.11 -6.11
C ARG A 192 -13.01 8.97 -5.35
N VAL A 193 -12.58 7.73 -5.14
CA VAL A 193 -11.21 7.41 -4.72
C VAL A 193 -10.56 6.59 -5.82
N VAL A 194 -9.36 6.99 -6.25
CA VAL A 194 -8.54 6.25 -7.21
C VAL A 194 -7.25 5.85 -6.52
N VAL A 195 -6.92 4.57 -6.61
CA VAL A 195 -5.63 4.05 -6.16
C VAL A 195 -4.90 3.45 -7.36
N ASP A 196 -3.71 3.97 -7.63
CA ASP A 196 -2.82 3.48 -8.68
C ASP A 196 -1.58 2.85 -8.06
N LEU A 197 -1.26 1.63 -8.49
CA LEU A 197 -0.03 0.94 -8.07
C LEU A 197 0.91 0.79 -9.28
N PRO A 198 1.62 1.87 -9.68
CA PRO A 198 2.50 1.85 -10.83
C PRO A 198 3.57 0.76 -10.67
N THR A 199 3.90 0.13 -11.79
CA THR A 199 4.97 -0.87 -11.81
C THR A 199 6.30 -0.15 -11.72
N TYR A 200 7.10 -0.43 -10.68
CA TYR A 200 8.47 0.07 -10.62
C TYR A 200 9.30 -0.52 -11.77
N THR A 201 9.52 0.26 -12.82
CA THR A 201 10.44 -0.02 -13.94
C THR A 201 11.85 0.46 -13.58
N GLY A 202 12.41 -0.01 -12.46
CA GLY A 202 13.84 0.15 -12.20
C GLY A 202 14.70 -0.65 -13.19
N PRO A 203 16.02 -0.41 -13.27
CA PRO A 203 16.90 -1.15 -14.17
C PRO A 203 16.73 -2.66 -13.95
N SER A 204 16.47 -3.37 -15.04
CA SER A 204 16.10 -4.79 -14.99
C SER A 204 17.12 -5.60 -14.18
N ARG A 205 16.69 -6.67 -13.51
CA ARG A 205 17.60 -7.63 -12.85
C ARG A 205 18.71 -8.11 -13.77
N LYS A 206 18.46 -8.16 -15.10
CA LYS A 206 19.47 -8.42 -16.14
C LYS A 206 20.49 -7.28 -16.25
N LYS A 207 20.04 -6.02 -16.33
CA LYS A 207 20.91 -4.84 -16.40
C LYS A 207 21.80 -4.72 -15.15
N ARG A 208 21.24 -4.93 -13.96
CA ARG A 208 21.99 -4.90 -12.69
C ARG A 208 22.99 -6.06 -12.53
N ARG A 209 22.71 -7.23 -13.13
CA ARG A 209 23.66 -8.37 -13.21
C ARG A 209 24.73 -8.12 -14.26
N ALA A 210 24.40 -7.45 -15.37
CA ALA A 210 25.35 -7.08 -16.41
C ALA A 210 26.31 -6.00 -15.90
N GLU A 211 25.80 -4.95 -15.25
CA GLU A 211 26.60 -3.89 -14.61
C GLU A 211 27.54 -4.47 -13.55
N LYS A 212 27.05 -5.34 -12.65
CA LYS A 212 27.92 -6.04 -11.68
C LYS A 212 28.97 -6.95 -12.32
N ARG A 213 28.69 -7.56 -13.48
CA ARG A 213 29.67 -8.37 -14.21
C ARG A 213 30.75 -7.49 -14.85
N VAL A 214 30.34 -6.37 -15.44
CA VAL A 214 31.26 -5.38 -16.02
C VAL A 214 32.14 -4.76 -14.95
N ASP A 215 31.59 -4.38 -13.79
CA ASP A 215 32.35 -3.82 -12.67
C ASP A 215 33.37 -4.82 -12.10
N ASN A 216 33.00 -6.10 -12.01
CA ASN A 216 33.92 -7.16 -11.56
C ASN A 216 35.04 -7.42 -12.59
N GLU A 217 34.72 -7.42 -13.89
CA GLU A 217 35.70 -7.58 -14.98
C GLU A 217 36.71 -6.42 -15.00
N ILE A 218 36.24 -5.18 -14.81
CA ILE A 218 37.09 -3.99 -14.75
C ILE A 218 38.03 -4.07 -13.53
N ARG A 219 37.52 -4.44 -12.36
CA ARG A 219 38.35 -4.63 -11.15
C ARG A 219 39.40 -5.72 -11.34
N PHE A 220 39.01 -6.86 -11.92
CA PHE A 220 39.92 -7.97 -12.16
C PHE A 220 41.06 -7.59 -13.13
N ARG A 221 40.75 -6.87 -14.22
CA ARG A 221 41.77 -6.38 -15.16
C ARG A 221 42.71 -5.34 -14.53
N ALA A 222 42.19 -4.48 -13.67
CA ALA A 222 42.99 -3.49 -12.95
C ALA A 222 43.94 -4.14 -11.91
N GLU A 223 43.58 -5.29 -11.34
CA GLU A 223 44.46 -6.07 -10.46
C GLU A 223 45.54 -6.83 -11.24
N MET A 224 45.21 -7.44 -12.38
CA MET A 224 46.16 -8.16 -13.23
C MET A 224 47.20 -7.26 -13.91
N SER A 225 46.91 -5.97 -14.12
CA SER A 225 47.86 -5.01 -14.70
C SER A 225 48.90 -4.47 -13.70
N LYS A 226 48.83 -4.88 -12.42
CA LYS A 226 49.75 -4.46 -11.35
C LYS A 226 50.79 -5.53 -10.98
N GLN A 227 50.78 -6.68 -11.67
CA GLN A 227 51.85 -7.70 -11.64
C GLN A 227 52.74 -7.56 -12.86
#